data_AF-A0A6L9KEY3-F1
#
_entry.id   AF-A0A6L9KEY3-F1
#
_cell.length_a   1.000
_cell.length_b   1.000
_cell.length_c   1.000
_cell.angle_alpha   90.00
_cell.angle_beta   90.00
_cell.angle_gamma   90.00
#
_symmetry.space_group_name_H-M   'P 1'
#
loop_
_entity.id
_entity.type
_entity.pdbx_description
1 polymer ?
#
loop_
_entity_poly.entity_id
_entity_poly.type
_entity_poly.pdbx_seq_one_letter_code
_entity_poly.pdbx_strand_id
1 'polypeptide(L)' 'MGFTQKEVAEKSGLSVFTISSLENGSSTGITLTSFIKLLRAIDSLEEIEKLLPELPQSPRALFKKQQK' A
#
# COMPACT_ATOMS: atom_id res chain seq x y z
N MET A 1 -1.81 18.19 0.43
CA MET A 1 -1.04 17.69 1.59
C MET A 1 0.11 18.64 1.85
N GLY A 2 0.37 19.01 3.10
CA GLY A 2 1.38 20.00 3.50
C GLY A 2 2.59 19.39 4.21
N PHE A 3 2.99 18.17 3.85
CA PHE A 3 4.14 17.50 4.47
C PHE A 3 5.38 17.69 3.60
N THR A 4 6.50 17.98 4.25
CA THR A 4 7.83 17.85 3.66
C THR A 4 8.26 16.38 3.64
N GLN A 5 9.16 16.01 2.72
CA GLN A 5 9.74 14.67 2.68
C GLN A 5 10.40 14.27 4.01
N LYS A 6 10.97 15.25 4.74
CA LYS A 6 11.59 15.02 6.05
C LYS A 6 10.56 14.63 7.12
N GLU A 7 9.43 15.32 7.18
CA GLU A 7 8.34 14.97 8.12
C GLU A 7 7.76 13.58 7.83
N VAL A 8 7.58 13.23 6.55
CA VAL A 8 7.10 11.89 6.17
C VAL A 8 8.13 10.82 6.51
N ALA A 9 9.43 11.09 6.30
CA ALA A 9 10.51 10.18 6.68
C ALA A 9 10.54 9.91 8.19
N GLU A 10 10.44 10.97 9.01
CA GLU A 10 10.38 10.87 10.47
C GLU A 10 9.16 10.06 10.95
N LYS A 11 7.97 10.36 10.40
CA LYS A 11 6.72 9.65 10.76
C LYS A 11 6.71 8.18 10.32
N SER A 12 7.24 7.88 9.14
CA SER A 12 7.23 6.52 8.57
C SER A 12 8.39 5.65 9.05
N GLY A 13 9.45 6.26 9.62
CA GLY A 13 10.70 5.58 9.94
C GLY A 13 11.47 5.13 8.70
N LEU A 14 11.25 5.78 7.55
CA LEU A 14 11.97 5.55 6.29
C LEU A 14 13.01 6.66 6.08
N SER A 15 13.99 6.41 5.22
CA SER A 15 14.93 7.47 4.84
C SER A 15 14.27 8.50 3.92
N VAL A 16 14.72 9.76 3.99
CA VAL A 16 14.28 10.81 3.04
C VAL A 16 14.56 10.40 1.59
N PHE A 17 15.68 9.69 1.36
CA PHE A 17 15.99 9.12 0.05
C PHE A 17 14.90 8.15 -0.43
N THR A 18 14.42 7.25 0.44
CA THR A 18 13.32 6.32 0.11
C THR A 18 12.03 7.06 -0.26
N ILE A 19 11.69 8.13 0.47
CA ILE A 19 10.52 8.97 0.16
C ILE A 19 10.69 9.60 -1.23
N SER A 20 11.82 10.26 -1.47
CA SER A 20 12.09 10.92 -2.76
C SER A 20 12.13 9.94 -3.94
N SER A 21 12.74 8.75 -3.77
CA SER A 21 12.75 7.73 -4.82
C SER A 21 11.35 7.21 -5.15
N LEU A 22 10.48 7.09 -4.15
CA LEU A 22 9.09 6.68 -4.38
C LEU A 22 8.31 7.75 -5.14
N GLU A 23 8.41 9.02 -4.72
CA GLU A 23 7.72 10.14 -5.39
C GLU A 23 8.19 10.32 -6.84
N ASN A 24 9.47 10.10 -7.10
CA ASN A 24 10.07 10.20 -8.44
C ASN A 24 9.89 8.93 -9.29
N GLY A 25 9.26 7.87 -8.75
CA GLY A 25 9.06 6.60 -9.45
C GLY A 25 10.36 5.84 -9.77
N SER A 26 11.49 6.21 -9.17
CA SER A 26 12.80 5.56 -9.38
C SER A 26 13.04 4.37 -8.45
N SER A 27 12.12 4.10 -7.52
CA SER A 27 12.19 2.96 -6.62
C SER A 27 11.92 1.64 -7.35
N THR A 28 12.94 0.79 -7.52
CA THR A 28 12.82 -0.53 -8.16
C THR A 28 12.50 -1.68 -7.21
N GLY A 29 12.36 -1.41 -5.90
CA GLY A 29 12.24 -2.47 -4.89
C GLY A 29 11.64 -2.03 -3.56
N ILE A 30 10.62 -1.16 -3.57
CA ILE A 30 9.90 -0.87 -2.32
C ILE A 30 9.14 -2.11 -1.86
N THR A 31 9.36 -2.51 -0.62
CA THR A 31 8.57 -3.60 -0.02
C THR A 31 7.16 -3.10 0.29
N LEU A 32 6.17 -4.00 0.25
CA LEU A 32 4.82 -3.67 0.69
C LEU A 32 4.79 -3.13 2.13
N THR A 33 5.67 -3.63 3.01
CA THR A 33 5.84 -3.14 4.37
C THR A 33 6.22 -1.65 4.40
N SER A 34 7.21 -1.24 3.60
CA SER A 34 7.63 0.17 3.49
C SER A 34 6.53 1.04 2.90
N PHE A 35 5.80 0.53 1.91
CA PHE A 35 4.67 1.24 1.32
C PHE A 35 3.54 1.46 2.34
N ILE A 36 3.16 0.44 3.11
CA ILE A 36 2.16 0.56 4.17
C ILE A 36 2.59 1.55 5.26
N LYS A 37 3.87 1.56 5.65
CA LYS A 37 4.41 2.54 6.60
C LYS A 37 4.25 3.98 6.09
N LEU A 38 4.48 4.20 4.80
CA LEU A 38 4.31 5.50 4.17
C LEU A 38 2.85 5.94 4.18
N LEU A 39 1.92 5.07 3.76
CA LEU A 39 0.49 5.37 3.77
C LEU A 39 -0.02 5.71 5.18
N ARG A 40 0.44 4.99 6.21
CA ARG A 40 0.10 5.30 7.61
C ARG A 40 0.66 6.64 8.08
N ALA A 41 1.85 7.03 7.61
CA ALA A 41 2.47 8.30 8.00
C ALA A 41 1.72 9.54 7.47
N ILE A 42 0.92 9.36 6.42
CA ILE A 42 0.12 10.40 5.78
C ILE A 42 -1.39 10.20 5.94
N ASP A 43 -1.80 9.29 6.84
CA ASP A 43 -3.21 8.96 7.11
C ASP A 43 -4.00 8.61 5.84
N SER A 44 -3.44 7.73 4.99
CA SER A 44 -4.05 7.28 3.73
C SER A 44 -3.96 5.77 3.55
N LEU A 45 -4.10 5.01 4.65
CA LEU A 45 -4.01 3.55 4.60
C LEU A 45 -5.16 2.93 3.80
N GLU A 46 -6.34 3.53 3.87
CA GLU A 46 -7.56 3.15 3.16
C GLU A 46 -7.37 3.12 1.63
N GLU A 47 -6.45 3.92 1.09
CA GLU A 47 -6.14 3.94 -0.35
C GLU A 47 -5.57 2.62 -0.84
N ILE A 48 -5.06 1.77 0.06
CA ILE A 48 -4.58 0.43 -0.29
C ILE A 48 -5.69 -0.45 -0.87
N GLU A 49 -6.96 -0.22 -0.48
CA GLU A 49 -8.10 -1.00 -0.96
C GLU A 49 -8.27 -0.86 -2.49
N LYS A 50 -7.89 0.30 -3.05
CA LYS A 50 -7.95 0.57 -4.50
C LYS A 50 -6.92 -0.22 -5.30
N LEU A 51 -5.90 -0.77 -4.63
CA LEU A 51 -4.85 -1.58 -5.24
C LEU A 51 -5.13 -3.09 -5.12
N LEU A 52 -6.02 -3.50 -4.22
CA LEU A 52 -6.33 -4.90 -3.99
C LEU A 52 -7.26 -5.41 -5.11
N PRO A 53 -7.01 -6.61 -5.65
CA PRO A 53 -7.91 -7.22 -6.62
C PRO A 53 -9.21 -7.66 -5.95
N GLU A 54 -10.27 -7.80 -6.74
CA GLU A 54 -11.49 -8.45 -6.29
C GLU A 54 -11.21 -9.92 -5.88
N LEU A 55 -11.76 -10.32 -4.74
CA LEU A 55 -11.60 -11.68 -4.26
C LEU A 55 -12.39 -12.64 -5.17
N PRO A 56 -11.76 -13.73 -5.65
CA PRO A 56 -12.49 -14.71 -6.45
C PRO A 56 -13.54 -15.44 -5.61
N GLN A 57 -14.53 -16.01 -6.29
CA GLN A 57 -15.53 -16.84 -5.62
C GLN A 57 -14.84 -18.02 -4.89
N SER A 58 -15.14 -18.20 -3.61
CA SER A 58 -14.53 -19.27 -2.83
C SER A 58 -14.87 -20.66 -3.40
N PRO A 59 -13.96 -21.66 -3.31
CA PRO A 59 -14.26 -23.03 -3.74
C PRO A 59 -15.54 -23.57 -3.13
N ARG A 60 -15.79 -23.31 -1.83
CA ARG A 60 -17.04 -23.70 -1.15
C ARG A 60 -18.29 -23.13 -1.81
N ALA A 61 -18.25 -21.86 -2.22
CA ALA A 61 -19.37 -21.25 -2.91
C ALA A 61 -19.57 -21.84 -4.31
N LEU A 62 -18.47 -22.22 -5.00
CA LEU A 62 -18.55 -22.91 -6.29
C LEU A 62 -19.18 -24.30 -6.13
N PHE A 63 -18.78 -25.09 -5.12
CA PHE A 63 -19.37 -26.39 -4.83
C PHE A 63 -20.88 -26.29 -4.55
N LYS A 64 -21.32 -25.33 -3.74
CA LYS A 64 -22.76 -25.13 -3.47
C LYS A 64 -23.56 -24.74 -4.71
N LYS A 65 -22.97 -24.00 -5.67
CA LYS A 65 -23.63 -23.65 -6.94
C LYS A 65 -23.81 -24.86 -7.85
N GLN A 66 -22.90 -25.84 -7.81
CA GLN A 66 -22.96 -27.05 -8.66
C GLN A 66 -23.97 -28.09 -8.16
N GLN A 67 -24.37 -28.03 -6.89
CA GLN A 67 -25.38 -28.93 -6.29
C GLN A 67 -26.82 -28.42 -6.42
N LYS A 68 -27.03 -27.25 -7.03
CA LYS A 68 -28.34 -26.71 -7.42
C LYS A 68 -28.52 -26.87 -8.92
#